data_AF-Q6HER6-F1
#
_entry.id   AF-Q6HER6-F1
#
_cell.length_a   1.000
_cell.length_b   1.000
_cell.length_c   1.000
_cell.angle_alpha   90.00
_cell.angle_beta   90.00
_cell.angle_gamma   90.00
#
_symmetry.space_group_name_H-M   'P 1'
#
loop_
_entity.id
_entity.type
_entity.pdbx_description
1 polymer ?
#
loop_
_entity_poly.entity_id
_entity_poly.type
_entity_poly.pdbx_seq_one_letter_code
_entity_poly.pdbx_strand_id
1 'polypeptide(L)'
;METVLRLLVTAIEIYSWALIIYILLSWFPGAKESTFGDFLARICEPYLEPFRRFIPPLGMIDISPLVAIFALKLATSGLVTLFGYFL
;
A
#
# COMPACT_ATOMS: atom_id res chain seq x y z
N MET A 1 -23.23 -5.02 -9.89
CA MET A 1 -22.63 -4.46 -8.67
C MET A 1 -21.45 -5.30 -8.19
N GLU A 2 -21.62 -6.62 -8.07
CA GLU A 2 -20.57 -7.55 -7.60
C GLU A 2 -19.28 -7.54 -8.43
N THR A 3 -19.36 -7.47 -9.76
CA THR A 3 -18.17 -7.42 -10.63
C THR A 3 -17.31 -6.20 -10.35
N VAL A 4 -17.93 -5.04 -10.08
CA VAL A 4 -17.21 -3.80 -9.75
C VAL A 4 -16.50 -3.93 -8.41
N LEU A 5 -17.18 -4.48 -7.40
CA LEU A 5 -16.56 -4.74 -6.09
C LEU A 5 -15.36 -5.68 -6.23
N ARG A 6 -15.51 -6.78 -6.99
CA ARG A 6 -14.41 -7.73 -7.23
C ARG A 6 -13.21 -7.06 -7.89
N LEU A 7 -13.44 -6.27 -8.94
CA LEU A 7 -12.36 -5.53 -9.61
C LEU A 7 -11.64 -4.56 -8.66
N LEU A 8 -12.38 -3.84 -7.82
CA LEU A 8 -11.81 -2.92 -6.84
C LEU A 8 -10.99 -3.66 -5.78
N VAL A 9 -11.50 -4.75 -5.22
CA VAL A 9 -10.79 -5.56 -4.22
C VAL A 9 -9.50 -6.12 -4.82
N THR A 10 -9.56 -6.70 -6.02
CA THR A 10 -8.37 -7.20 -6.71
C THR A 10 -7.35 -6.10 -7.02
N ALA A 11 -7.80 -4.91 -7.42
CA ALA A 11 -6.90 -3.78 -7.63
C ALA A 11 -6.19 -3.36 -6.33
N ILE A 12 -6.90 -3.33 -5.21
CA ILE A 12 -6.31 -3.02 -3.90
C ILE A 12 -5.32 -4.11 -3.45
N GLU A 13 -5.60 -5.38 -3.72
CA GLU A 13 -4.68 -6.49 -3.43
C GLU A 13 -3.39 -6.38 -4.26
N ILE A 14 -3.49 -6.10 -5.56
CA ILE A 14 -2.32 -5.89 -6.43
C ILE A 14 -1.51 -4.69 -5.92
N TYR A 15 -2.18 -3.59 -5.57
CA TYR A 15 -1.51 -2.42 -5.00
C TYR A 15 -0.83 -2.73 -3.66
N SER A 16 -1.46 -3.53 -2.81
CA SER A 16 -0.87 -3.99 -1.54
C SER A 16 0.42 -4.77 -1.76
N TRP A 17 0.45 -5.66 -2.77
CA TRP A 17 1.66 -6.36 -3.16
C TRP A 17 2.73 -5.42 -3.72
N ALA A 18 2.36 -4.42 -4.52
CA ALA A 18 3.29 -3.40 -5.00
C ALA A 18 3.93 -2.62 -3.85
N LEU A 19 3.15 -2.25 -2.82
CA LEU A 19 3.68 -1.63 -1.60
C LEU A 19 4.70 -2.55 -0.90
N ILE A 20 4.36 -3.83 -0.72
CA ILE A 20 5.27 -4.81 -0.09
C ILE A 20 6.58 -4.91 -0.87
N ILE A 21 6.51 -5.06 -2.20
CA ILE A 21 7.71 -5.14 -3.06
C ILE A 21 8.52 -3.85 -2.93
N TYR A 22 7.88 -2.68 -2.98
CA TYR A 22 8.56 -1.39 -2.84
C TYR A 22 9.29 -1.23 -1.51
N ILE A 23 8.68 -1.68 -0.41
CA ILE A 23 9.31 -1.68 0.91
C ILE A 23 10.50 -2.62 0.94
N LEU A 24 10.35 -3.85 0.42
CA LEU A 24 11.44 -4.82 0.38
C LEU A 24 12.61 -4.35 -0.50
N LEU A 25 12.34 -3.65 -1.60
CA LEU A 25 13.38 -3.02 -2.43
C LEU A 25 14.22 -2.01 -1.63
N SER A 26 13.65 -1.35 -0.62
CA SER A 26 14.40 -0.43 0.24
C SER A 26 15.50 -1.11 1.06
N TRP A 27 15.43 -2.44 1.24
CA TRP A 27 16.43 -3.21 2.00
C TRP A 27 17.62 -3.62 1.14
N PHE A 28 17.51 -3.51 -0.18
CA PHE A 28 18.58 -3.83 -1.12
C PHE A 28 19.27 -2.52 -1.57
N PRO A 29 20.57 -2.34 -1.30
CA PRO A 29 21.31 -1.16 -1.76
C PRO A 29 21.26 -1.00 -3.29
N GLY A 30 20.95 0.19 -3.80
CA GLY A 30 20.90 0.47 -5.25
C GLY A 30 19.63 0.00 -5.96
N ALA A 31 18.73 -0.73 -5.28
CA ALA A 31 17.54 -1.28 -5.91
C ALA A 31 16.40 -0.25 -6.05
N LYS A 32 16.32 0.72 -5.13
CA LYS A 32 15.34 1.82 -5.20
C LYS A 32 15.63 2.77 -6.35
N GLU A 33 16.91 2.96 -6.68
CA GLU A 33 17.41 3.83 -7.74
C GLU A 33 17.33 3.18 -9.14
N SER A 34 16.89 1.92 -9.21
CA SER A 34 16.62 1.26 -10.48
C SER A 34 15.36 1.81 -11.16
N THR A 35 15.25 1.67 -12.48
CA THR A 35 14.04 2.06 -13.24
C THR A 35 12.76 1.44 -12.65
N PHE A 36 12.84 0.21 -12.14
CA PHE A 36 11.72 -0.47 -11.50
C PHE A 36 11.40 0.10 -10.11
N GLY A 37 12.43 0.43 -9.33
CA GLY A 37 12.30 1.11 -8.03
C GLY A 37 11.66 2.49 -8.16
N ASP A 38 12.11 3.28 -9.14
CA ASP A 38 11.54 4.60 -9.46
C ASP A 38 10.07 4.51 -9.91
N PHE A 39 9.74 3.51 -10.72
CA PHE A 39 8.36 3.24 -11.14
C PHE A 39 7.46 2.95 -9.93
N LEU A 40 7.91 2.07 -9.04
CA LEU A 40 7.17 1.76 -7.82
C LEU A 40 7.08 2.95 -6.87
N ALA A 41 8.15 3.76 -6.75
CA ALA A 41 8.15 4.96 -5.94
C ALA A 41 7.04 5.93 -6.38
N ARG A 42 6.89 6.18 -7.69
CA ARG A 42 5.83 7.06 -8.22
C ARG A 42 4.41 6.60 -7.88
N ILE A 43 4.22 5.30 -7.71
CA ILE A 43 2.92 4.68 -7.42
C ILE A 43 2.67 4.56 -5.90
N CYS A 44 3.71 4.24 -5.13
CA CYS A 44 3.62 3.92 -3.71
C CYS A 44 3.80 5.14 -2.80
N GLU A 45 4.70 6.06 -3.15
CA GLU A 45 5.04 7.21 -2.30
C GLU A 45 3.86 8.16 -2.03
N PRO A 46 2.98 8.50 -2.99
CA PRO A 46 1.83 9.36 -2.69
C PRO A 46 0.92 8.81 -1.59
N TYR A 47 0.83 7.48 -1.47
CA TYR A 47 0.06 6.82 -0.40
C TYR A 47 0.86 6.72 0.90
N LEU A 48 2.16 6.39 0.83
CA LEU A 48 3.02 6.20 2.01
C LEU A 48 3.39 7.52 2.70
N GLU A 49 3.53 8.62 1.95
CA GLU A 49 4.03 9.89 2.47
C GLU A 49 3.16 10.48 3.61
N PRO A 50 1.81 10.48 3.52
CA PRO A 50 0.97 10.83 4.67
C PRO A 50 1.30 10.02 5.93
N PHE A 51 1.51 8.70 5.83
CA PHE A 51 1.83 7.86 6.98
C PHE A 51 3.20 8.22 7.57
N ARG A 52 4.21 8.51 6.74
CA ARG A 52 5.53 8.97 7.20
C ARG A 52 5.48 10.33 7.91
N ARG A 53 4.55 11.20 7.53
CA ARG A 53 4.37 12.50 8.19
C ARG A 53 3.79 12.36 9.59
N PHE A 54 2.92 11.37 9.82
CA PHE A 54 2.30 11.14 11.13
C PHE A 54 3.08 10.16 12.00
N ILE A 55 3.82 9.24 11.40
CA ILE A 55 4.53 8.16 12.10
C ILE A 55 6.03 8.42 11.93
N PRO A 56 6.72 8.93 12.98
CA PRO A 56 8.15 9.11 12.91
C PRO A 56 8.85 7.74 12.76
N PRO A 57 9.98 7.67 12.03
CA PRO A 57 10.75 6.45 11.92
C PRO A 57 11.26 6.01 13.30
N LEU A 58 11.21 4.70 13.58
CA LEU A 58 11.77 4.15 14.81
C LEU A 58 13.23 3.78 14.58
N GLY A 59 14.12 4.72 14.92
CA GLY A 59 15.54 4.58 14.62
C GLY A 59 15.80 4.58 13.11
N MET A 60 16.38 3.50 12.59
CA MET A 60 16.66 3.34 11.16
C MET A 60 15.54 2.62 10.38
N ILE A 61 14.49 2.16 11.07
CA ILE A 61 13.41 1.37 10.47
C ILE A 61 12.18 2.24 10.28
N ASP A 62 11.74 2.32 9.02
CA ASP A 62 10.47 2.94 8.67
C ASP A 62 9.31 1.95 8.92
N ILE A 63 8.52 2.20 9.97
CA ILE A 63 7.35 1.39 10.33
C ILE A 63 6.08 1.91 9.64
N SER A 64 6.11 3.13 9.08
CA SER A 64 4.99 3.71 8.36
C SER A 64 4.38 2.79 7.29
N PRO A 65 5.14 1.95 6.55
CA PRO A 65 4.55 1.11 5.53
C PRO A 65 3.73 -0.04 6.10
N LEU A 66 4.07 -0.54 7.28
CA LEU A 66 3.27 -1.56 7.96
C LEU A 66 1.90 -1.00 8.33
N VAL A 67 1.88 0.24 8.86
CA VAL A 67 0.64 0.92 9.22
C VAL A 67 -0.17 1.28 7.97
N ALA A 68 0.49 1.69 6.90
CA ALA A 68 -0.16 1.94 5.61
C ALA A 68 -0.86 0.67 5.07
N ILE A 69 -0.16 -0.47 5.04
CA ILE A 69 -0.76 -1.75 4.62
C ILE A 69 -1.93 -2.14 5.52
N PHE A 70 -1.81 -1.94 6.84
CA PHE A 70 -2.90 -2.23 7.77
C PHE A 70 -4.12 -1.34 7.51
N ALA A 71 -3.91 -0.03 7.32
CA ALA A 71 -4.97 0.91 6.98
C ALA A 71 -5.66 0.54 5.66
N LEU A 72 -4.90 0.11 4.66
CA LEU A 72 -5.43 -0.36 3.38
C LEU A 72 -6.31 -1.59 3.56
N LYS A 73 -5.89 -2.58 4.37
CA LYS A 73 -6.69 -3.77 4.68
C LYS A 73 -8.00 -3.42 5.38
N LEU A 74 -7.97 -2.50 6.33
CA LEU A 74 -9.19 -2.01 7.00
C LEU A 74 -10.12 -1.32 6.01
N ALA A 75 -9.59 -0.51 5.10
CA ALA A 75 -10.37 0.14 4.06
C ALA A 75 -11.03 -0.89 3.12
N THR A 76 -10.32 -1.94 2.70
CA THR A 76 -10.88 -3.03 1.89
C THR A 76 -11.98 -3.79 2.63
N SER A 77 -11.76 -4.13 3.90
CA SER A 77 -12.78 -4.83 4.71
C SER A 77 -14.04 -3.97 4.90
N GLY A 78 -13.87 -2.67 5.16
CA GLY A 78 -14.96 -1.71 5.24
C GLY A 78 -15.72 -1.59 3.92
N LEU A 79 -15.01 -1.49 2.78
CA LEU A 79 -15.61 -1.46 1.45
C LEU A 79 -16.49 -2.69 1.20
N VAL A 80 -15.98 -3.89 1.46
CA VAL A 80 -16.72 -5.14 1.29
C VAL A 80 -17.96 -5.19 2.19
N THR A 81 -17.80 -4.80 3.45
CA THR A 81 -18.90 -4.79 4.43
C THR A 81 -20.01 -3.83 4.02
N LEU A 82 -19.65 -2.60 3.62
CA LEU A 82 -20.60 -1.59 3.17
C LEU A 82 -21.36 -2.06 1.93
N PHE A 83 -20.66 -2.58 0.91
CA PHE A 83 -21.30 -3.13 -0.27
C PHE A 83 -22.23 -4.31 0.05
N GLY A 84 -21.89 -5.13 1.05
CA GLY A 84 -22.72 -6.21 1.54
C GLY A 84 -24.05 -5.75 2.17
N TYR A 85 -24.15 -4.51 2.66
CA TYR A 85 -25.42 -3.96 3.15
C TYR A 85 -26.35 -3.46 2.04
N PHE A 86 -25.84 -3.25 0.82
CA PHE A 86 -26.62 -2.76 -0.33
C PHE A 86 -27.10 -3.88 -1.28
N LEU A 87 -26.65 -5.12 -1.06
CA LEU A 87 -27.05 -6.34 -1.78
C LEU A 87 -28.07 -7.11 -0.94
#